data_AF-A0A553UWD7-F1
#
_entry.id   AF-A0A553UWD7-F1
#
_cell.length_a   1.000
_cell.length_b   1.000
_cell.length_c   1.000
_cell.angle_alpha   90.00
_cell.angle_beta   90.00
_cell.angle_gamma   90.00
#
_symmetry.space_group_name_H-M   'P 1'
#
loop_
_entity.id
_entity.type
_entity.pdbx_description
1 polymer ?
#
loop_
_entity_poly.entity_id
_entity_poly.type
_entity_poly.pdbx_seq_one_letter_code
_entity_poly.pdbx_strand_id
1 'polypeptide(L)'
;MKTAAPRLIASLVAGLATALILYGVFLSDGRPFPYHNRVPDAELAFKMIPLELLIGLLIGWLVYGLFGRRQAAAPRRDIQERMVYRFAHRRGGAFTLPELETQSPLSAEQARQVVEKLLEAGRLSREGETYRLS
;
A
#
# COMPACT_ATOMS: atom_id res chain seq x y z
N MET A 1 1.47 13.16 -9.91
CA MET A 1 2.16 12.18 -10.80
C MET A 1 3.36 11.45 -10.17
N LYS A 2 3.84 11.79 -8.96
CA LYS A 2 5.07 11.19 -8.37
C LYS A 2 4.94 9.79 -7.74
N THR A 3 3.75 9.20 -7.65
CA THR A 3 3.49 7.95 -6.91
C THR A 3 3.28 6.71 -7.77
N ALA A 4 3.21 6.83 -9.11
CA ALA A 4 2.94 5.71 -10.00
C ALA A 4 4.18 4.85 -10.33
N ALA A 5 5.37 5.46 -10.32
CA ALA A 5 6.63 4.80 -10.68
C ALA A 5 6.94 3.52 -9.87
N PRO A 6 6.90 3.51 -8.52
CA PRO A 6 7.25 2.30 -7.77
C PRO A 6 6.26 1.16 -7.98
N ARG A 7 4.97 1.48 -8.21
CA ARG A 7 3.92 0.49 -8.47
C ARG A 7 4.11 -0.17 -9.84
N LEU A 8 4.45 0.61 -10.87
CA LEU A 8 4.74 0.11 -12.21
C LEU A 8 5.98 -0.77 -12.23
N ILE A 9 7.04 -0.34 -11.55
CA ILE A 9 8.28 -1.12 -11.43
C ILE A 9 7.99 -2.45 -10.73
N ALA A 10 7.29 -2.44 -9.59
CA ALA A 10 6.95 -3.67 -8.86
C ALA A 10 6.10 -4.63 -9.70
N SER A 11 5.11 -4.15 -10.46
CA SER A 11 4.29 -5.00 -11.33
C SER A 11 5.08 -5.59 -12.49
N LEU A 12 5.99 -4.81 -13.09
CA LEU A 12 6.85 -5.29 -14.19
C LEU A 12 7.83 -6.35 -13.69
N VAL A 13 8.50 -6.10 -12.56
CA VAL A 13 9.44 -7.04 -11.96
C VAL A 13 8.72 -8.34 -11.57
N ALA A 14 7.55 -8.26 -10.94
CA ALA A 14 6.77 -9.44 -10.55
C ALA A 14 6.30 -10.27 -11.75
N GLY A 15 5.80 -9.60 -12.80
CA GLY A 15 5.35 -10.27 -14.03
C GLY A 15 6.50 -10.94 -14.77
N LEU A 16 7.61 -10.22 -14.98
CA LEU A 16 8.80 -10.76 -15.66
C LEU A 16 9.46 -11.90 -14.87
N ALA A 17 9.63 -11.74 -13.56
CA ALA A 17 10.20 -12.78 -12.71
C ALA A 17 9.35 -14.06 -12.77
N THR A 18 8.02 -13.93 -12.77
CA THR A 18 7.15 -15.09 -12.84
C THR A 18 7.22 -15.78 -14.20
N ALA A 19 7.24 -15.01 -15.30
CA ALA A 19 7.42 -15.57 -16.64
C ALA A 19 8.75 -16.33 -16.76
N LEU A 20 9.85 -15.77 -16.24
CA LEU A 20 11.16 -16.42 -16.24
C LEU A 20 11.20 -17.69 -15.39
N ILE A 21 10.53 -17.69 -14.23
CA ILE A 21 10.43 -18.87 -13.37
C ILE A 21 9.64 -19.97 -14.08
N LEU A 22 8.50 -19.64 -14.70
CA LEU A 22 7.69 -20.59 -15.46
C LEU A 22 8.46 -21.17 -16.64
N TYR A 23 9.17 -20.33 -17.40
CA TYR A 23 10.04 -20.79 -18.47
C TYR A 23 11.07 -21.81 -17.97
N GLY A 24 11.72 -21.54 -16.85
CA GLY A 24 12.65 -22.48 -16.21
C GLY A 24 11.97 -23.77 -15.76
N VAL A 25 10.73 -23.70 -15.27
CA VAL A 25 9.92 -24.87 -14.88
C VAL A 25 9.57 -25.72 -16.10
N PHE A 26 9.13 -25.12 -17.21
CA PHE A 26 8.80 -25.86 -18.43
C PHE A 26 10.04 -26.43 -19.11
N LEU A 27 11.14 -25.68 -19.13
CA LEU A 27 12.44 -26.16 -19.62
C LEU A 27 12.95 -27.37 -18.81
N SER A 28 12.58 -27.46 -17.53
CA SER A 28 13.00 -28.53 -16.61
C SER A 28 11.93 -29.61 -16.35
N ASP A 29 10.77 -29.55 -17.03
CA ASP A 29 9.61 -30.41 -16.76
C ASP A 29 9.20 -30.43 -15.25
N GLY A 30 9.40 -29.32 -14.54
CA GLY A 30 9.05 -29.18 -13.13
C GLY A 30 9.92 -29.96 -12.15
N ARG A 31 11.10 -30.46 -12.57
CA ARG A 31 12.04 -31.17 -11.70
C ARG A 31 13.28 -30.31 -11.41
N PRO A 32 13.62 -30.05 -10.13
CA PRO A 32 14.81 -29.27 -9.79
C PRO A 32 16.09 -30.02 -10.20
N PHE A 33 17.05 -29.31 -10.80
CA PHE A 33 18.37 -29.83 -11.18
C PHE A 33 19.14 -30.35 -9.94
N PRO A 34 19.94 -31.44 -10.04
CA PRO A 34 20.76 -31.82 -11.20
C PRO A 34 20.49 -33.23 -11.75
N TYR A 35 20.39 -33.39 -13.08
CA TYR A 35 20.47 -34.71 -13.71
C TYR A 35 21.36 -34.64 -14.95
N HIS A 36 22.51 -35.30 -14.86
CA HIS A 36 23.66 -35.20 -15.77
C HIS A 36 23.37 -35.65 -17.22
N ASN A 37 22.18 -36.17 -17.53
CA ASN A 37 21.85 -36.80 -18.82
C ASN A 37 20.51 -36.33 -19.42
N ARG A 38 19.95 -35.19 -19.01
CA ARG A 38 18.69 -34.70 -19.61
C ARG A 38 18.92 -33.59 -20.62
N VAL A 39 18.45 -33.84 -21.84
CA VAL A 39 18.34 -32.83 -22.89
C VAL A 39 17.15 -31.93 -22.52
N PRO A 40 17.33 -30.61 -22.37
CA PRO A 40 16.22 -29.70 -22.08
C PRO A 40 15.18 -29.77 -23.20
N ASP A 41 13.90 -29.84 -22.81
CA ASP A 41 12.80 -29.98 -23.77
C ASP A 41 12.38 -28.59 -24.31
N ALA A 42 13.25 -28.04 -25.16
CA ALA A 42 13.12 -26.67 -25.67
C ALA A 42 11.85 -26.45 -26.50
N GLU A 43 11.32 -27.50 -27.13
CA GLU A 43 10.09 -27.42 -27.93
C GLU A 43 8.85 -27.18 -27.07
N LEU A 44 8.77 -27.84 -25.91
CA LEU A 44 7.70 -27.63 -24.94
C LEU A 44 7.76 -26.22 -24.35
N ALA A 45 8.95 -25.77 -23.95
CA ALA A 45 9.17 -24.42 -23.43
C ALA A 45 8.77 -23.35 -24.46
N PHE A 46 9.14 -23.52 -25.73
CA PHE A 46 8.80 -22.56 -26.78
C PHE A 46 7.29 -22.46 -27.04
N LYS A 47 6.57 -23.59 -27.00
CA LYS A 47 5.10 -23.62 -27.15
C LYS A 47 4.39 -22.98 -25.96
N MET A 48 5.01 -22.94 -24.78
CA MET A 48 4.43 -22.38 -23.56
C MET A 48 4.67 -20.89 -23.39
N ILE A 49 5.57 -20.26 -24.17
CA ILE A 49 5.85 -18.80 -24.13
C ILE A 49 4.57 -17.94 -24.09
N PRO A 50 3.55 -18.16 -24.96
CA PRO A 50 2.34 -17.33 -24.93
C PRO A 50 1.56 -17.46 -23.60
N LEU A 51 1.54 -18.65 -23.01
CA LEU A 51 0.88 -18.93 -21.74
C LEU A 51 1.65 -18.31 -20.56
N GLU A 52 2.98 -18.41 -20.57
CA GLU A 52 3.85 -17.81 -19.56
C GLU A 52 3.72 -16.29 -19.53
N LEU A 53 3.66 -15.66 -20.70
CA LEU A 53 3.42 -14.23 -20.84
C LEU A 53 2.03 -13.83 -20.32
N LEU A 54 1.00 -14.64 -20.59
CA LEU A 54 -0.35 -14.43 -20.05
C LEU A 54 -0.37 -14.50 -18.52
N ILE A 55 0.30 -15.49 -17.93
CA ILE A 55 0.39 -15.65 -16.48
C ILE A 55 1.21 -14.51 -15.86
N GLY A 56 2.33 -14.14 -16.47
CA GLY A 56 3.15 -13.00 -16.04
C GLY A 56 2.37 -11.68 -16.09
N LEU A 57 1.57 -11.46 -17.14
CA LEU A 57 0.70 -10.29 -17.28
C LEU A 57 -0.40 -10.30 -16.21
N LEU A 58 -1.04 -11.44 -15.97
CA LEU A 58 -2.08 -11.59 -14.94
C LEU A 58 -1.52 -11.29 -13.55
N ILE A 59 -0.35 -11.82 -13.21
CA ILE A 59 0.32 -11.59 -11.93
C ILE A 59 0.76 -10.13 -11.80
N GLY A 60 1.36 -9.56 -12.87
CA GLY A 60 1.69 -8.14 -12.91
C GLY A 60 0.48 -7.25 -12.65
N TRP A 61 -0.66 -7.58 -13.27
CA TRP A 61 -1.93 -6.87 -13.07
C TRP A 61 -2.48 -7.02 -11.65
N LEU A 62 -2.42 -8.23 -11.07
CA LEU A 62 -2.82 -8.48 -9.68
C LEU A 62 -1.95 -7.68 -8.69
N VAL A 63 -0.63 -7.70 -8.87
CA VAL A 63 0.32 -6.94 -8.05
C VAL A 63 0.08 -5.43 -8.20
N TYR A 64 -0.16 -4.97 -9.44
CA TYR A 64 -0.53 -3.58 -9.71
C TYR A 64 -1.81 -3.18 -8.96
N GLY A 65 -2.84 -4.03 -8.96
CA GLY A 65 -4.08 -3.80 -8.20
C GLY A 65 -3.87 -3.81 -6.68
N LEU A 66 -3.06 -4.75 -6.17
CA LEU A 66 -2.79 -4.90 -4.73
C LEU A 66 -1.99 -3.73 -4.17
N PHE A 67 -0.96 -3.25 -4.88
CA PHE A 67 -0.22 -2.05 -4.51
C PHE A 67 -1.07 -0.78 -4.64
N GLY A 68 -1.99 -0.73 -5.60
CA GLY A 68 -3.00 0.33 -5.69
C GLY A 68 -3.89 0.40 -4.45
N ARG A 69 -4.36 -0.75 -3.94
CA ARG A 69 -5.12 -0.83 -2.68
C ARG A 69 -4.32 -0.41 -1.45
N ARG A 70 -3.02 -0.74 -1.40
CA ARG A 70 -2.14 -0.33 -0.29
C ARG A 70 -1.74 1.14 -0.32
N GLN A 71 -1.61 1.76 -1.48
CA GLN A 71 -1.36 3.21 -1.60
C GLN A 71 -2.65 4.02 -1.40
N ALA A 72 -3.80 3.48 -1.78
CA ALA A 72 -5.12 4.04 -1.47
C ALA A 72 -5.56 3.80 -0.02
N ALA A 73 -4.81 2.98 0.74
CA ALA A 73 -4.85 3.04 2.19
C ALA A 73 -4.16 4.35 2.62
N ALA A 74 -4.88 5.46 2.37
CA ALA A 74 -4.67 6.74 3.03
C ALA A 74 -4.36 6.48 4.51
N PRO A 75 -3.47 7.27 5.13
CA PRO A 75 -3.10 7.09 6.54
C PRO A 75 -4.39 6.89 7.31
N ARG A 76 -4.58 5.67 7.86
CA ARG A 76 -5.88 5.17 8.34
C ARG A 76 -6.53 6.31 9.12
N ARG A 77 -7.52 6.95 8.51
CA ARG A 77 -8.08 8.24 8.96
C ARG A 77 -8.64 8.07 10.38
N ASP A 78 -9.18 6.89 10.63
CA ASP A 78 -9.57 6.38 11.95
C ASP A 78 -8.45 6.39 13.00
N ILE A 79 -7.19 6.16 12.64
CA ILE A 79 -6.05 6.21 13.58
C ILE A 79 -5.73 7.64 13.95
N GLN A 80 -5.73 8.57 12.97
CA GLN A 80 -5.47 9.98 13.22
C GLN A 80 -6.60 10.59 14.08
N GLU A 81 -7.86 10.28 13.76
CA GLU A 81 -9.01 10.66 14.57
C GLU A 81 -8.89 10.09 16.00
N ARG A 82 -8.59 8.80 16.16
CA ARG A 82 -8.37 8.18 17.48
C ARG A 82 -7.22 8.81 18.26
N MET A 83 -6.17 9.29 17.60
CA MET A 83 -5.08 10.01 18.25
C MET A 83 -5.55 11.36 18.80
N VAL A 84 -6.32 12.13 18.02
CA VAL A 84 -6.90 13.40 18.46
C VAL A 84 -7.87 13.17 19.62
N TYR A 85 -8.75 12.16 19.54
CA TYR A 85 -9.64 11.80 20.66
C TYR A 85 -8.87 11.40 21.91
N ARG A 86 -7.84 10.55 21.78
CA ARG A 86 -6.99 10.14 22.92
C ARG A 86 -6.27 11.33 23.53
N PHE A 87 -5.81 12.28 22.71
CA PHE A 87 -5.17 13.50 23.17
C PHE A 87 -6.15 14.41 23.92
N ALA A 88 -7.32 14.68 23.33
CA ALA A 88 -8.36 15.49 23.93
C ALA A 88 -8.86 14.89 25.27
N HIS A 89 -9.06 13.57 25.34
CA HIS A 89 -9.42 12.90 26.60
C HIS A 89 -8.35 13.02 27.69
N ARG A 90 -7.06 13.00 27.35
CA ARG A 90 -5.97 13.22 28.33
C ARG A 90 -5.95 14.64 28.89
N ARG A 91 -6.56 15.60 28.21
CA ARG A 91 -6.62 17.01 28.61
C ARG A 91 -8.00 17.47 29.10
N GLY A 92 -8.88 16.54 29.45
CA GLY A 92 -10.21 16.89 29.96
C GLY A 92 -11.17 17.40 28.88
N GLY A 93 -10.93 17.05 27.62
CA GLY A 93 -11.83 17.33 26.50
C GLY A 93 -11.58 18.66 25.79
N ALA A 94 -10.58 19.44 26.19
CA ALA A 94 -10.20 20.70 25.55
C ALA A 94 -8.73 20.68 25.09
N PHE A 95 -8.45 21.18 23.90
CA PHE A 95 -7.09 21.31 23.39
C PHE A 95 -6.96 22.45 22.37
N THR A 96 -5.76 23.00 22.21
CA THR A 96 -5.46 23.97 21.14
C THR A 96 -4.70 23.32 20.00
N LEU A 97 -4.75 23.91 18.80
CA LEU A 97 -4.03 23.41 17.62
C LEU A 97 -2.50 23.34 17.83
N PRO A 98 -1.82 24.37 18.39
CA PRO A 98 -0.37 24.33 18.61
C PRO A 98 0.07 23.23 19.58
N GLU A 99 -0.77 22.93 20.57
CA GLU A 99 -0.50 21.87 21.53
C GLU A 99 -0.65 20.48 20.91
N LEU A 100 -1.61 20.32 20.00
CA LEU A 100 -1.77 19.10 19.22
C LEU A 100 -0.57 18.88 18.29
N GLU A 101 -0.07 19.94 17.63
CA GLU A 101 1.10 19.87 16.75
C GLU A 101 2.39 19.52 17.51
N THR A 102 2.55 20.04 18.74
CA THR A 102 3.79 19.87 19.53
C THR A 102 3.81 18.54 20.29
N GLN A 103 2.66 18.04 20.72
CA GLN A 103 2.56 16.89 21.64
C GLN A 103 2.02 15.62 20.99
N SER A 104 1.57 15.69 19.75
CA SER A 104 1.13 14.53 18.97
C SER A 104 2.18 14.16 17.93
N PRO A 105 2.35 12.87 17.59
CA PRO A 105 3.17 12.44 16.45
C PRO A 105 2.58 12.83 15.07
N LEU A 106 1.59 13.72 15.02
CA LEU A 106 0.94 14.21 13.81
C LEU A 106 1.71 15.40 13.25
N SER A 107 1.88 15.46 11.93
CA SER A 107 2.40 16.67 11.29
C SER A 107 1.37 17.80 11.36
N ALA A 108 1.83 19.05 11.30
CA ALA A 108 0.96 20.23 11.35
C ALA A 108 -0.18 20.19 10.31
N GLU A 109 0.11 19.75 9.09
CA GLU A 109 -0.93 19.61 8.05
C GLU A 109 -1.94 18.51 8.35
N GLN A 110 -1.49 17.38 8.93
CA GLN A 110 -2.39 16.30 9.32
C GLN A 110 -3.28 16.70 10.49
N ALA A 111 -2.73 17.39 11.48
CA ALA A 111 -3.49 17.91 12.62
C ALA A 111 -4.60 18.87 12.16
N ARG A 112 -4.28 19.81 11.28
CA ARG A 112 -5.27 20.75 10.70
C ARG A 112 -6.38 20.03 9.96
N GLN A 113 -6.04 19.13 9.04
CA GLN A 113 -7.04 18.39 8.26
C GLN A 113 -7.97 17.55 9.14
N VAL A 114 -7.46 16.95 10.22
CA VAL A 114 -8.27 16.11 11.12
C VAL A 114 -9.19 16.97 11.99
N VAL A 115 -8.69 18.10 12.52
CA VAL A 115 -9.49 19.04 13.33
C VAL A 115 -10.61 19.66 12.49
N GLU A 116 -10.32 20.10 11.28
CA GLU A 116 -11.31 20.69 10.36
C GLU A 116 -12.44 19.70 10.06
N LYS A 117 -12.11 18.43 9.80
CA LYS A 117 -13.12 17.38 9.58
C LYS A 117 -13.94 17.04 10.82
N LEU A 118 -13.32 17.06 12.00
CA LEU A 118 -14.02 16.81 13.26
C LEU A 118 -14.96 17.97 13.63
N LEU A 119 -14.62 19.20 13.24
CA LEU A 119 -15.52 20.36 13.30
C LEU A 119 -16.69 20.21 12.32
N GLU A 120 -16.42 19.88 11.06
CA GLU A 120 -17.46 19.63 10.03
C GLU A 120 -18.43 18.52 10.46
N ALA A 121 -17.91 17.48 11.12
CA ALA A 121 -18.71 16.38 11.63
C ALA A 121 -19.48 16.70 12.93
N GLY A 122 -19.34 17.91 13.48
CA GLY A 122 -19.99 18.34 14.73
C GLY A 122 -19.46 17.63 15.98
N ARG A 123 -18.30 16.98 15.90
CA ARG A 123 -17.67 16.21 17.00
C ARG A 123 -16.73 17.07 17.84
N LEU A 124 -16.28 18.20 17.30
CA LEU A 124 -15.58 19.25 18.01
C LEU A 124 -16.39 20.55 17.94
N SER A 125 -16.33 21.33 19.01
CA SER A 125 -16.80 22.71 19.05
C SER A 125 -15.59 23.64 19.18
N ARG A 126 -15.59 24.75 18.44
CA ARG A 126 -14.55 25.78 18.55
C ARG A 126 -15.00 26.84 19.54
N GLU A 127 -14.36 26.88 20.70
CA GLU A 127 -14.49 27.93 21.71
C GLU A 127 -13.28 28.88 21.58
N GLY A 128 -13.36 29.83 20.65
CA GLY A 128 -12.27 30.79 20.36
C GLY A 128 -11.02 30.12 19.77
N GLU A 129 -9.95 30.07 20.56
CA GLU A 129 -8.67 29.40 20.20
C GLU A 129 -8.59 27.94 20.69
N THR A 130 -9.61 27.48 21.41
CA THR A 130 -9.65 26.13 22.00
C THR A 130 -10.71 25.26 21.30
N TYR A 131 -10.36 24.01 21.06
CA TYR A 131 -11.25 22.97 20.54
C TYR A 131 -11.74 22.10 21.69
N ARG A 132 -13.05 21.92 21.79
CA ARG A 132 -13.69 21.09 22.79
C ARG A 132 -14.38 19.90 22.16
N LEU A 133 -14.28 18.73 22.78
CA LEU A 133 -15.13 17.60 22.44
C LEU A 133 -16.58 17.91 22.81
N SER A 134 -17.49 17.76 21.84
CA SER A 134 -18.93 17.87 22.04
C SER A 134 -19.56 16.57 22.51
#